data_AF-A0A9D1IZL8-F1
#
_entry.id   AF-A0A9D1IZL8-F1
#
_cell.length_a   1.000
_cell.length_b   1.000
_cell.length_c   1.000
_cell.angle_alpha   90.00
_cell.angle_beta   90.00
_cell.angle_gamma   90.00
#
_symmetry.space_group_name_H-M   'P 1'
#
loop_
_entity.id
_entity.type
_entity.pdbx_description
1 polymer ?
#
loop_
_entity_poly.entity_id
_entity_poly.type
_entity_poly.pdbx_seq_one_letter_code
_entity_poly.pdbx_strand_id
1 'polypeptide(L)'
;GTAHVADAGGSAINMLLGVLEGIDAYVYGETTDFSTVGVKAVDDHTLQYTLTEECPYFMTMIADACFTPMSRNYYLSQGGVFGIAEYDEAIASSTYMYGTDQDHIAYCGPYLCTNVTDKNSINYIANESYWNAENVQIKAVNFIYDDGSDVTREYNDFTVNGVGTTMVLDTAQLEMAKKDGNFDKYVHVAPNVTNIFLMWFNENRQVYANVPDGACVSQKTDEQKEVSRAALQNQHFRLALAYSIDRASYISQSLGEDLKYVCLRNSYVPGDFVSLEEAVTVDINGTPTSFEAGTFYGEIVQAQVTADGYPFKVWDEENHSSDGFDGWYNVENALSELELAIEELGAMGYEVSAENPIVLDYPYSAYNETATNQAVVLKTCIEQSLGGMVQLSLIECQDATENLNAWFNTNSGAEYNYDLGGLGGIGADFGDPETYLDGLLPYGDGFAIRKMGIW
;
A
#
# COMPACT_ATOMS: atom_id res chain seq x y z
N GLY A 1 -12.54 13.07 -18.84
CA GLY A 1 -11.84 12.52 -17.68
C GLY A 1 -12.78 11.59 -17.00
N THR A 2 -13.47 12.06 -15.96
CA THR A 2 -14.30 11.27 -15.05
C THR A 2 -15.17 10.20 -15.71
N ALA A 3 -15.99 10.56 -16.72
CA ALA A 3 -16.83 9.58 -17.43
C ALA A 3 -16.03 8.42 -18.05
N HIS A 4 -14.94 8.73 -18.76
CA HIS A 4 -14.10 7.71 -19.36
C HIS A 4 -13.41 6.81 -18.33
N VAL A 5 -12.96 7.39 -17.21
CA VAL A 5 -12.33 6.59 -16.13
C VAL A 5 -13.34 5.64 -15.49
N ALA A 6 -14.59 6.09 -15.28
CA ALA A 6 -15.68 5.24 -14.84
C ALA A 6 -16.01 4.15 -15.87
N ASP A 7 -16.16 4.52 -17.14
CA ASP A 7 -16.44 3.59 -18.25
C ASP A 7 -15.37 2.50 -18.39
N ALA A 8 -14.11 2.88 -18.18
CA ALA A 8 -12.96 1.97 -18.28
C ALA A 8 -12.72 1.12 -17.02
N GLY A 9 -13.50 1.31 -15.95
CA GLY A 9 -13.28 0.64 -14.66
C GLY A 9 -11.94 1.00 -14.02
N GLY A 10 -11.42 2.21 -14.27
CA GLY A 10 -10.14 2.65 -13.72
C GLY A 10 -10.22 2.84 -12.21
N SER A 11 -9.27 2.28 -11.45
CA SER A 11 -9.28 2.30 -9.97
C SER A 11 -9.37 3.70 -9.36
N ALA A 12 -8.87 4.72 -10.05
CA ALA A 12 -8.98 6.13 -9.68
C ALA A 12 -10.44 6.61 -9.51
N ILE A 13 -11.44 5.92 -10.05
CA ILE A 13 -12.84 6.27 -9.83
C ILE A 13 -13.30 5.95 -8.40
N ASN A 14 -12.64 5.01 -7.72
CA ASN A 14 -13.08 4.50 -6.43
C ASN A 14 -13.09 5.58 -5.34
N MET A 15 -12.18 6.56 -5.41
CA MET A 15 -12.17 7.68 -4.46
C MET A 15 -13.39 8.61 -4.57
N LEU A 16 -14.12 8.56 -5.69
CA LEU A 16 -15.34 9.36 -5.86
C LEU A 16 -16.58 8.65 -5.33
N LEU A 17 -16.52 7.34 -5.10
CA LEU A 17 -17.63 6.56 -4.58
C LEU A 17 -18.02 7.08 -3.20
N GLY A 18 -19.32 7.25 -2.96
CA GLY A 18 -19.84 7.86 -1.74
C GLY A 18 -19.63 9.38 -1.62
N VAL A 19 -18.74 9.99 -2.41
CA VAL A 19 -18.39 11.42 -2.35
C VAL A 19 -19.10 12.24 -3.44
N LEU A 20 -19.14 11.75 -4.67
CA LEU A 20 -19.70 12.48 -5.81
C LEU A 20 -21.15 12.05 -6.07
N GLU A 21 -22.09 13.00 -6.17
CA GLU A 21 -23.51 12.67 -6.34
C GLU A 21 -23.72 11.79 -7.58
N GLY A 22 -24.41 10.65 -7.41
CA GLY A 22 -24.83 9.76 -8.50
C GLY A 22 -23.74 8.88 -9.12
N ILE A 23 -22.47 8.97 -8.69
CA ILE A 23 -21.40 8.15 -9.30
C ILE A 23 -21.53 6.66 -8.99
N ASP A 24 -21.91 6.29 -7.77
CA ASP A 24 -22.09 4.90 -7.34
C ASP A 24 -23.12 4.19 -8.22
N ALA A 25 -24.27 4.83 -8.43
CA ALA A 25 -25.35 4.31 -9.27
C ALA A 25 -24.88 4.08 -10.72
N TYR A 26 -23.97 4.92 -11.23
CA TYR A 26 -23.39 4.74 -12.56
C TYR A 26 -22.39 3.59 -12.60
N VAL A 27 -21.41 3.58 -11.68
CA VAL A 27 -20.34 2.58 -11.62
C VAL A 27 -20.90 1.18 -11.35
N TYR A 28 -21.91 1.06 -10.49
CA TYR A 28 -22.56 -0.21 -10.20
C TYR A 28 -23.69 -0.59 -11.19
N GLY A 29 -23.91 0.22 -12.23
CA GLY A 29 -24.83 -0.09 -13.32
C GLY A 29 -26.31 0.03 -12.97
N GLU A 30 -26.66 0.71 -11.87
CA GLU A 30 -28.04 1.08 -11.55
C GLU A 30 -28.59 2.11 -12.56
N THR A 31 -27.71 2.90 -13.16
CA THR A 31 -27.99 3.80 -14.28
C THR A 31 -26.89 3.71 -15.33
N THR A 32 -27.25 3.86 -16.60
CA THR A 32 -26.30 4.05 -17.71
C THR A 32 -26.21 5.51 -18.15
N ASP A 33 -26.96 6.41 -17.50
CA ASP A 33 -27.00 7.83 -17.83
C ASP A 33 -25.97 8.61 -17.00
N PHE A 34 -24.78 8.85 -17.57
CA PHE A 34 -23.74 9.65 -16.90
C PHE A 34 -24.19 11.09 -16.59
N SER A 35 -25.24 11.62 -17.22
CA SER A 35 -25.74 12.96 -16.90
C SER A 35 -26.38 13.06 -15.51
N THR A 36 -26.62 11.93 -14.86
CA THR A 36 -27.06 11.84 -13.45
C THR A 36 -25.91 12.01 -12.45
N VAL A 37 -24.66 11.90 -12.90
CA VAL A 37 -23.48 12.12 -12.06
C VAL A 37 -23.26 13.62 -11.85
N GLY A 38 -22.90 14.01 -10.62
CA GLY A 38 -22.72 15.38 -10.16
C GLY A 38 -21.52 16.13 -10.76
N VAL A 39 -21.23 15.98 -12.06
CA VAL A 39 -20.18 16.70 -12.78
C VAL A 39 -20.79 17.44 -13.96
N LYS A 40 -20.67 18.76 -13.96
CA LYS A 40 -21.31 19.61 -14.98
C LYS A 40 -20.41 20.73 -15.45
N ALA A 41 -20.15 20.79 -16.76
CA ALA A 41 -19.62 21.99 -17.39
C ALA A 41 -20.75 23.05 -17.46
N VAL A 42 -20.61 24.12 -16.69
CA VAL A 42 -21.55 25.26 -16.68
C VAL A 42 -21.30 26.16 -17.88
N ASP A 43 -20.04 26.34 -18.24
CA ASP A 43 -19.54 27.01 -19.44
C ASP A 43 -18.13 26.49 -19.79
N ASP A 44 -17.48 27.08 -20.80
CA ASP A 44 -16.16 26.66 -21.31
C ASP A 44 -15.03 26.69 -20.27
N HIS A 45 -15.18 27.46 -19.19
CA HIS A 45 -14.16 27.67 -18.16
C HIS A 45 -14.66 27.43 -16.73
N THR A 46 -15.89 26.92 -16.58
CA THR A 46 -16.51 26.67 -15.27
C THR A 46 -17.00 25.23 -15.20
N LEU A 47 -16.34 24.43 -14.34
CA LEU A 47 -16.74 23.07 -14.02
C LEU A 47 -17.33 23.06 -12.60
N GLN A 48 -18.51 22.47 -12.45
CA GLN A 48 -19.21 22.31 -11.19
C GLN A 48 -19.21 20.83 -10.79
N TYR A 49 -18.84 20.57 -9.55
CA TYR A 49 -19.01 19.29 -8.87
C TYR A 49 -20.12 19.44 -7.82
N THR A 50 -21.00 18.45 -7.71
CA THR A 50 -21.99 18.32 -6.63
C THR A 50 -21.66 17.09 -5.83
N LEU A 51 -21.39 17.27 -4.54
CA LEU A 51 -21.01 16.20 -3.63
C LEU A 51 -22.23 15.68 -2.88
N THR A 52 -22.15 14.46 -2.36
CA THR A 52 -23.18 13.83 -1.53
C THR A 52 -23.37 14.57 -0.19
N GLU A 53 -22.28 15.09 0.38
CA GLU A 53 -22.23 15.89 1.60
C GLU A 53 -21.01 16.84 1.63
N GLU A 54 -20.80 17.51 2.77
CA GLU A 54 -19.63 18.38 2.96
C GLU A 54 -18.35 17.53 3.04
N CYS A 55 -17.39 17.81 2.14
CA CYS A 55 -16.12 17.10 2.05
C CYS A 55 -14.96 18.12 2.06
N PRO A 56 -14.43 18.48 3.25
CA PRO A 56 -13.39 19.51 3.39
C PRO A 56 -12.10 19.18 2.64
N TYR A 57 -11.78 17.90 2.48
CA TYR A 57 -10.58 17.41 1.79
C TYR A 57 -10.77 17.24 0.27
N PHE A 58 -11.94 17.55 -0.31
CA PHE A 58 -12.20 17.36 -1.76
C PHE A 58 -11.15 18.00 -2.66
N MET A 59 -10.64 19.18 -2.28
CA MET A 59 -9.61 19.89 -3.03
C MET A 59 -8.24 19.20 -3.02
N THR A 60 -8.02 18.21 -2.16
CA THR A 60 -6.82 17.38 -2.19
C THR A 60 -6.96 16.23 -3.19
N MET A 61 -8.19 15.80 -3.48
CA MET A 61 -8.50 14.71 -4.44
C MET A 61 -8.32 15.15 -5.90
N ILE A 62 -8.50 16.45 -6.21
CA ILE A 62 -8.51 16.95 -7.60
C ILE A 62 -7.19 16.75 -8.36
N ALA A 63 -6.11 16.36 -7.68
CA ALA A 63 -4.83 16.03 -8.30
C ALA A 63 -4.82 14.65 -8.96
N ASP A 64 -5.81 13.80 -8.68
CA ASP A 64 -5.86 12.42 -9.17
C ASP A 64 -6.23 12.30 -10.67
N ALA A 65 -5.93 11.15 -11.26
CA ALA A 65 -6.22 10.79 -12.64
C ALA A 65 -7.70 10.94 -13.02
N CYS A 66 -8.65 10.67 -12.11
CA CYS A 66 -10.09 10.80 -12.41
C CYS A 66 -10.53 12.25 -12.68
N PHE A 67 -9.75 13.24 -12.24
CA PHE A 67 -9.94 14.67 -12.50
C PHE A 67 -9.14 15.19 -13.69
N THR A 68 -8.19 14.40 -14.21
CA THR A 68 -7.38 14.81 -15.35
C THR A 68 -8.26 14.97 -16.61
N PRO A 69 -8.17 16.11 -17.32
CA PRO A 69 -9.00 16.35 -18.50
C PRO A 69 -8.56 15.47 -19.67
N MET A 70 -9.50 15.22 -20.58
CA MET A 70 -9.22 14.53 -21.84
C MET A 70 -9.87 15.28 -23.00
N SER A 71 -9.23 15.26 -24.17
CA SER A 71 -9.84 15.80 -25.39
C SER A 71 -10.90 14.84 -25.91
N ARG A 72 -12.18 15.20 -25.76
CA ARG A 72 -13.32 14.39 -26.27
C ARG A 72 -13.20 14.10 -27.75
N ASN A 73 -12.89 15.12 -28.56
CA ASN A 73 -12.79 14.96 -30.01
C ASN A 73 -11.66 14.02 -30.41
N TYR A 74 -10.50 14.13 -29.75
CA TYR A 74 -9.37 13.25 -30.03
C TYR A 74 -9.67 11.82 -29.59
N TYR A 75 -10.20 11.63 -28.38
CA TYR A 75 -10.64 10.32 -27.88
C TYR A 75 -11.57 9.59 -28.85
N LEU A 76 -12.65 10.26 -29.29
CA LEU A 76 -13.57 9.70 -30.27
C LEU A 76 -12.91 9.42 -31.63
N SER A 77 -11.95 10.26 -32.06
CA SER A 77 -11.21 10.02 -33.31
C SER A 77 -10.27 8.81 -33.26
N GLN A 78 -9.90 8.38 -32.05
CA GLN A 78 -9.05 7.22 -31.79
C GLN A 78 -9.86 5.95 -31.44
N GLY A 79 -11.15 5.92 -31.79
CA GLY A 79 -12.03 4.77 -31.55
C GLY A 79 -12.64 4.71 -30.15
N GLY A 80 -12.39 5.73 -29.31
CA GLY A 80 -12.99 5.86 -27.99
C GLY A 80 -14.51 6.06 -28.04
N VAL A 81 -15.20 5.58 -27.00
CA VAL A 81 -16.65 5.69 -26.81
C VAL A 81 -16.98 5.96 -25.34
N PHE A 82 -18.21 6.38 -25.04
CA PHE A 82 -18.68 6.59 -23.66
C PHE A 82 -19.82 5.63 -23.35
N GLY A 83 -19.89 5.18 -22.10
CA GLY A 83 -20.73 4.11 -21.61
C GLY A 83 -19.92 2.85 -21.30
N ILE A 84 -20.17 2.23 -20.15
CA ILE A 84 -19.43 1.06 -19.66
C ILE A 84 -19.49 -0.10 -20.68
N ALA A 85 -20.70 -0.47 -21.14
CA ALA A 85 -20.88 -1.57 -22.09
C ALA A 85 -20.28 -1.25 -23.47
N GLU A 86 -20.45 -0.01 -23.95
CA GLU A 86 -19.87 0.44 -25.20
C GLU A 86 -18.34 0.43 -25.15
N TYR A 87 -17.75 0.85 -24.03
CA TYR A 87 -16.31 0.82 -23.82
C TYR A 87 -15.77 -0.61 -23.86
N ASP A 88 -16.40 -1.55 -23.15
CA ASP A 88 -16.02 -2.97 -23.14
C ASP A 88 -16.01 -3.57 -24.56
N GLU A 89 -16.99 -3.21 -25.40
CA GLU A 89 -17.01 -3.63 -26.80
C GLU A 89 -15.92 -2.95 -27.64
N ALA A 90 -15.70 -1.65 -27.43
CA ALA A 90 -14.76 -0.85 -28.21
C ALA A 90 -13.31 -1.22 -27.92
N ILE A 91 -12.93 -1.41 -26.65
CA ILE A 91 -11.54 -1.72 -26.24
C ILE A 91 -11.06 -3.05 -26.81
N ALA A 92 -11.97 -3.99 -27.07
CA ALA A 92 -11.67 -5.26 -27.73
C ALA A 92 -11.48 -5.15 -29.25
N SER A 93 -11.83 -4.01 -29.86
CA SER A 93 -11.72 -3.78 -31.30
C SER A 93 -10.29 -3.40 -31.70
N SER A 94 -9.84 -3.91 -32.86
CA SER A 94 -8.57 -3.50 -33.47
C SER A 94 -8.54 -2.06 -33.98
N THR A 95 -9.68 -1.36 -33.96
CA THR A 95 -9.80 0.06 -34.34
C THR A 95 -9.66 1.00 -33.16
N TYR A 96 -9.64 0.49 -31.93
CA TYR A 96 -9.42 1.30 -30.75
C TYR A 96 -7.92 1.56 -30.61
N MET A 97 -7.54 2.83 -30.73
CA MET A 97 -6.13 3.25 -30.71
C MET A 97 -5.81 4.13 -29.51
N TYR A 98 -6.80 4.69 -28.82
CA TYR A 98 -6.57 5.68 -27.77
C TYR A 98 -5.68 5.12 -26.65
N GLY A 99 -4.55 5.77 -26.39
CA GLY A 99 -3.62 5.39 -25.33
C GLY A 99 -2.81 4.11 -25.59
N THR A 100 -2.83 3.57 -26.82
CA THR A 100 -2.06 2.34 -27.15
C THR A 100 -0.56 2.58 -27.30
N ASP A 101 -0.16 3.80 -27.65
CA ASP A 101 1.22 4.28 -27.67
C ASP A 101 1.27 5.81 -27.52
N GLN A 102 2.48 6.40 -27.58
CA GLN A 102 2.68 7.85 -27.41
C GLN A 102 2.04 8.72 -28.51
N ASP A 103 1.79 8.17 -29.69
CA ASP A 103 1.23 8.92 -30.83
C ASP A 103 -0.31 8.94 -30.83
N HIS A 104 -0.94 8.10 -29.99
CA HIS A 104 -2.38 7.93 -29.89
C HIS A 104 -3.00 8.47 -28.58
N ILE A 105 -2.39 9.49 -27.98
CA ILE A 105 -2.90 10.20 -26.81
C ILE A 105 -2.68 11.72 -26.94
N ALA A 106 -3.60 12.51 -26.37
CA ALA A 106 -3.50 13.97 -26.37
C ALA A 106 -2.96 14.47 -25.03
N TYR A 107 -2.02 15.42 -25.08
CA TYR A 107 -1.33 15.95 -23.89
C TYR A 107 -1.73 17.40 -23.60
N CYS A 108 -1.99 17.70 -22.32
CA CYS A 108 -2.18 19.07 -21.83
C CYS A 108 -1.20 19.46 -20.70
N GLY A 109 -0.29 18.56 -20.34
CA GLY A 109 0.70 18.76 -19.28
C GLY A 109 2.01 19.40 -19.77
N PRO A 110 3.02 19.54 -18.89
CA PRO A 110 4.29 20.20 -19.18
C PRO A 110 5.19 19.44 -20.17
N TYR A 111 4.90 18.16 -20.44
CA TYR A 111 5.70 17.31 -21.31
C TYR A 111 4.85 16.55 -22.33
N LEU A 112 5.47 16.24 -23.48
CA LEU A 112 4.98 15.30 -24.49
C LEU A 112 5.80 14.02 -24.38
N CYS A 113 5.14 12.86 -24.34
CA CYS A 113 5.86 11.59 -24.48
C CYS A 113 6.26 11.40 -25.94
N THR A 114 7.51 11.05 -26.19
CA THR A 114 8.05 10.85 -27.55
C THR A 114 8.47 9.40 -27.79
N ASN A 115 8.54 8.59 -26.75
CA ASN A 115 8.87 7.17 -26.85
C ASN A 115 8.34 6.41 -25.64
N VAL A 116 7.71 5.27 -25.89
CA VAL A 116 7.46 4.23 -24.90
C VAL A 116 7.95 2.91 -25.50
N THR A 117 9.13 2.46 -25.11
CA THR A 117 9.68 1.16 -25.57
C THR A 117 9.92 0.26 -24.38
N ASP A 118 9.23 -0.88 -24.37
CA ASP A 118 9.36 -1.89 -23.33
C ASP A 118 10.83 -2.32 -23.15
N LYS A 119 11.24 -2.47 -21.88
CA LYS A 119 12.60 -2.84 -21.47
C LYS A 119 13.71 -1.96 -22.05
N ASN A 120 13.40 -0.71 -22.38
CA ASN A 120 14.37 0.22 -22.94
C ASN A 120 14.28 1.61 -22.31
N SER A 121 13.25 2.38 -22.64
CA SER A 121 13.12 3.76 -22.16
C SER A 121 11.74 4.35 -22.37
N ILE A 122 11.42 5.34 -21.54
CA ILE A 122 10.31 6.27 -21.75
C ILE A 122 10.89 7.67 -21.85
N ASN A 123 10.63 8.37 -22.94
CA ASN A 123 11.22 9.69 -23.21
C ASN A 123 10.15 10.76 -23.29
N TYR A 124 10.49 11.93 -22.75
CA TYR A 124 9.64 13.10 -22.71
C TYR A 124 10.40 14.34 -23.17
N ILE A 125 9.70 15.25 -23.87
CA ILE A 125 10.19 16.58 -24.21
C ILE A 125 9.24 17.64 -23.66
N ALA A 126 9.75 18.83 -23.36
CA ALA A 126 8.90 19.94 -22.91
C ALA A 126 7.80 20.25 -23.95
N ASN A 127 6.57 20.43 -23.46
CA ASN A 127 5.42 20.78 -24.28
C ASN A 127 5.33 22.30 -24.47
N GLU A 128 5.67 22.80 -25.66
CA GLU A 128 5.60 24.23 -25.98
C GLU A 128 4.18 24.79 -25.95
N SER A 129 3.15 23.94 -26.07
CA SER A 129 1.74 24.34 -26.00
C SER A 129 1.17 24.35 -24.58
N TYR A 130 1.96 23.95 -23.58
CA TYR A 130 1.55 24.02 -22.18
C TYR A 130 1.38 25.47 -21.74
N TRP A 131 0.32 25.78 -21.00
CA TRP A 131 0.00 27.16 -20.59
C TRP A 131 1.14 27.84 -19.80
N ASN A 132 1.97 27.04 -19.12
CA ASN A 132 3.11 27.50 -18.32
C ASN A 132 4.46 27.01 -18.88
N ALA A 133 4.58 26.85 -20.21
CA ALA A 133 5.77 26.33 -20.89
C ALA A 133 7.06 27.13 -20.58
N GLU A 134 6.96 28.44 -20.37
CA GLU A 134 8.10 29.31 -20.05
C GLU A 134 8.82 28.89 -18.75
N ASN A 135 8.09 28.30 -17.80
CA ASN A 135 8.63 27.86 -16.52
C ASN A 135 9.14 26.41 -16.53
N VAL A 136 8.95 25.66 -17.61
CA VAL A 136 9.46 24.29 -17.76
C VAL A 136 10.96 24.34 -18.04
N GLN A 137 11.81 24.26 -17.00
CA GLN A 137 13.26 24.40 -17.15
C GLN A 137 13.95 23.12 -17.66
N ILE A 138 13.46 21.95 -17.23
CA ILE A 138 13.94 20.65 -17.71
C ILE A 138 13.33 20.43 -19.10
N LYS A 139 14.15 20.38 -20.16
CA LYS A 139 13.65 20.32 -21.54
C LYS A 139 13.42 18.92 -22.08
N ALA A 140 14.06 17.92 -21.47
CA ALA A 140 13.88 16.52 -21.79
C ALA A 140 14.04 15.66 -20.53
N VAL A 141 13.25 14.61 -20.42
CA VAL A 141 13.32 13.61 -19.35
C VAL A 141 13.38 12.24 -20.00
N ASN A 142 14.38 11.44 -19.63
CA ASN A 142 14.55 10.08 -20.14
C ASN A 142 14.53 9.12 -18.95
N PHE A 143 13.51 8.29 -18.88
CA PHE A 143 13.45 7.16 -17.96
C PHE A 143 14.15 5.98 -18.63
N ILE A 144 15.22 5.49 -18.02
CA ILE A 144 16.04 4.40 -18.56
C ILE A 144 15.60 3.11 -17.87
N TYR A 145 15.45 2.04 -18.65
CA TYR A 145 15.15 0.73 -18.09
C TYR A 145 16.36 0.15 -17.35
N ASP A 146 16.11 -0.27 -16.12
CA ASP A 146 17.00 -1.09 -15.32
C ASP A 146 16.23 -2.32 -14.82
N ASP A 147 16.76 -3.50 -15.07
CA ASP A 147 16.16 -4.76 -14.61
C ASP A 147 16.60 -5.13 -13.19
N GLY A 148 17.47 -4.32 -12.59
CA GLY A 148 17.95 -4.49 -11.22
C GLY A 148 18.92 -5.67 -11.05
N SER A 149 19.39 -6.28 -12.13
CA SER A 149 20.35 -7.40 -12.05
C SER A 149 21.75 -6.99 -11.62
N ASP A 150 22.12 -5.72 -11.86
CA ASP A 150 23.36 -5.10 -11.37
C ASP A 150 23.04 -4.06 -10.28
N VAL A 151 23.18 -4.49 -9.02
CA VAL A 151 22.94 -3.64 -7.83
C VAL A 151 23.81 -2.38 -7.78
N THR A 152 24.90 -2.32 -8.55
CA THR A 152 25.80 -1.15 -8.56
C THR A 152 25.46 -0.14 -9.65
N ARG A 153 24.59 -0.50 -10.60
CA ARG A 153 24.34 0.30 -11.80
C ARG A 153 23.78 1.67 -11.46
N GLU A 154 22.70 1.73 -10.68
CA GLU A 154 22.04 2.99 -10.33
C GLU A 154 23.00 3.97 -9.63
N TYR A 155 23.80 3.48 -8.67
CA TYR A 155 24.82 4.30 -7.99
C TYR A 155 25.89 4.83 -8.95
N ASN A 156 26.38 4.00 -9.87
CA ASN A 156 27.37 4.40 -10.86
C ASN A 156 26.77 5.38 -11.89
N ASP A 157 25.52 5.16 -12.31
CA ASP A 157 24.81 6.06 -13.21
C ASP A 157 24.67 7.45 -12.58
N PHE A 158 24.29 7.50 -11.30
CA PHE A 158 24.18 8.75 -10.55
C PHE A 158 25.53 9.45 -10.36
N THR A 159 26.53 8.74 -9.84
CA THR A 159 27.79 9.35 -9.36
C THR A 159 28.85 9.54 -10.44
N VAL A 160 28.88 8.67 -11.45
CA VAL A 160 29.90 8.67 -12.51
C VAL A 160 29.34 9.23 -13.80
N ASN A 161 28.13 8.80 -14.20
CA ASN A 161 27.56 9.17 -15.49
C ASN A 161 26.71 10.45 -15.42
N GLY A 162 26.37 10.91 -14.21
CA GLY A 162 25.51 12.08 -14.00
C GLY A 162 24.06 11.84 -14.47
N VAL A 163 23.59 10.60 -14.38
CA VAL A 163 22.28 10.14 -14.80
C VAL A 163 21.46 9.81 -13.56
N GLY A 164 20.32 10.47 -13.40
CA GLY A 164 19.43 10.28 -12.25
C GLY A 164 19.21 11.56 -11.45
N THR A 165 18.14 11.59 -10.65
CA THR A 165 17.78 12.73 -9.80
C THR A 165 17.96 12.42 -8.31
N THR A 166 17.52 11.24 -7.91
CA THR A 166 17.44 10.76 -6.52
C THR A 166 17.46 9.23 -6.56
N MET A 167 18.16 8.61 -5.61
CA MET A 167 18.18 7.16 -5.42
C MET A 167 18.11 6.82 -3.93
N VAL A 168 17.56 5.66 -3.61
CA VAL A 168 17.62 5.07 -2.26
C VAL A 168 18.79 4.10 -2.23
N LEU A 169 19.67 4.24 -1.25
CA LEU A 169 20.84 3.36 -1.15
C LEU A 169 20.45 2.04 -0.47
N ASP A 170 20.72 0.93 -1.15
CA ASP A 170 20.77 -0.38 -0.49
C ASP A 170 22.06 -0.53 0.34
N THR A 171 22.21 -1.66 1.03
CA THR A 171 23.40 -1.97 1.85
C THR A 171 24.72 -1.89 1.05
N ALA A 172 24.75 -2.38 -0.18
CA ALA A 172 25.96 -2.38 -1.01
C ALA A 172 26.30 -0.96 -1.47
N GLN A 173 25.31 -0.21 -1.95
CA GLN A 173 25.44 1.16 -2.43
C GLN A 173 25.76 2.14 -1.29
N LEU A 174 25.26 1.88 -0.08
CA LEU A 174 25.62 2.62 1.13
C LEU A 174 27.12 2.54 1.43
N GLU A 175 27.69 1.33 1.37
CA GLU A 175 29.12 1.12 1.56
C GLU A 175 29.96 1.73 0.43
N MET A 176 29.46 1.70 -0.81
CA MET A 176 30.07 2.44 -1.94
C MET A 176 30.08 3.95 -1.68
N ALA A 177 28.94 4.52 -1.27
CA ALA A 177 28.81 5.94 -0.95
C ALA A 177 29.78 6.38 0.15
N LYS A 178 29.94 5.58 1.21
CA LYS A 178 30.92 5.83 2.28
C LYS A 178 32.34 5.78 1.75
N LYS A 179 32.69 4.75 0.98
CA LYS A 179 34.04 4.56 0.41
C LYS A 179 34.46 5.69 -0.53
N ASP A 180 33.53 6.18 -1.36
CA ASP A 180 33.80 7.24 -2.32
C ASP A 180 33.75 8.65 -1.69
N GLY A 181 33.40 8.74 -0.40
CA GLY A 181 33.19 10.01 0.30
C GLY A 181 32.00 10.80 -0.27
N ASN A 182 31.01 10.10 -0.82
CA ASN A 182 29.75 10.65 -1.32
C ASN A 182 28.67 10.65 -0.23
N PHE A 183 28.78 9.75 0.76
CA PHE A 183 27.86 9.65 1.88
C PHE A 183 27.68 11.01 2.57
N ASP A 184 28.76 11.59 3.07
CA ASP A 184 28.73 12.89 3.78
C ASP A 184 28.35 14.08 2.89
N LYS A 185 28.39 13.93 1.55
CA LYS A 185 28.15 15.04 0.61
C LYS A 185 26.71 15.11 0.13
N TYR A 186 26.11 13.95 -0.14
CA TYR A 186 24.86 13.86 -0.88
C TYR A 186 23.78 13.06 -0.15
N VAL A 187 24.17 12.16 0.74
CA VAL A 187 23.22 11.29 1.43
C VAL A 187 22.58 12.05 2.57
N HIS A 188 21.25 12.05 2.58
CA HIS A 188 20.43 12.57 3.65
C HIS A 188 19.31 11.58 3.91
N VAL A 189 18.84 11.53 5.15
CA VAL A 189 17.64 10.78 5.50
C VAL A 189 16.45 11.61 5.05
N ALA A 190 15.72 11.12 4.05
CA ALA A 190 14.45 11.72 3.65
C ALA A 190 13.36 11.37 4.68
N PRO A 191 12.36 12.25 4.89
CA PRO A 191 11.15 11.87 5.60
C PRO A 191 10.51 10.64 4.96
N ASN A 192 9.89 9.78 5.76
CA ASN A 192 9.10 8.68 5.21
C ASN A 192 7.95 9.26 4.38
N VAL A 193 7.68 8.60 3.25
CA VAL A 193 6.53 8.95 2.41
C VAL A 193 5.23 8.46 3.04
N THR A 194 4.12 8.84 2.43
CA THR A 194 2.76 8.46 2.83
C THR A 194 2.48 6.95 2.67
N ASN A 195 3.33 6.21 1.97
CA ASN A 195 3.14 4.78 1.79
C ASN A 195 3.48 3.99 3.07
N ILE A 196 2.62 3.05 3.44
CA ILE A 196 2.83 2.08 4.52
C ILE A 196 2.89 0.67 3.97
N PHE A 197 3.84 -0.13 4.46
CA PHE A 197 3.94 -1.54 4.12
C PHE A 197 3.60 -2.37 5.36
N LEU A 198 2.58 -3.21 5.20
CA LEU A 198 2.04 -4.00 6.29
C LEU A 198 2.39 -5.46 6.11
N MET A 199 2.56 -6.13 7.24
CA MET A 199 2.54 -7.58 7.32
C MET A 199 1.08 -7.99 7.55
N TRP A 200 0.46 -8.63 6.56
CA TRP A 200 -0.95 -9.00 6.63
C TRP A 200 -1.12 -10.34 7.34
N PHE A 201 -2.13 -10.41 8.21
CA PHE A 201 -2.58 -11.63 8.86
C PHE A 201 -3.85 -12.10 8.15
N ASN A 202 -3.81 -13.31 7.58
CA ASN A 202 -4.96 -13.86 6.88
C ASN A 202 -5.90 -14.55 7.88
N GLU A 203 -6.93 -13.84 8.32
CA GLU A 203 -7.88 -14.29 9.33
C GLU A 203 -8.84 -15.38 8.81
N ASN A 204 -8.92 -15.60 7.50
CA ASN A 204 -9.83 -16.59 6.93
C ASN A 204 -9.30 -17.24 5.64
N ARG A 205 -8.06 -17.73 5.70
CA ARG A 205 -7.37 -18.42 4.60
C ARG A 205 -8.16 -19.63 4.07
N GLN A 206 -8.34 -19.72 2.75
CA GLN A 206 -9.06 -20.83 2.08
C GLN A 206 -8.17 -21.69 1.17
N VAL A 207 -7.07 -21.13 0.66
CA VAL A 207 -6.19 -21.81 -0.28
C VAL A 207 -4.79 -22.02 0.30
N TYR A 208 -4.16 -23.11 -0.12
CA TYR A 208 -2.87 -23.59 0.39
C TYR A 208 -1.87 -23.88 -0.75
N ALA A 209 -2.16 -23.34 -1.93
CA ALA A 209 -1.31 -23.23 -3.10
C ALA A 209 -1.84 -22.05 -3.90
N ASN A 210 -1.01 -21.45 -4.74
CA ASN A 210 -1.42 -20.37 -5.62
C ASN A 210 -2.53 -20.85 -6.55
N VAL A 211 -3.62 -20.07 -6.67
CA VAL A 211 -4.74 -20.42 -7.54
C VAL A 211 -4.34 -20.41 -9.03
N PRO A 212 -3.55 -19.44 -9.54
CA PRO A 212 -3.26 -19.37 -10.97
C PRO A 212 -2.35 -20.49 -11.50
N ASP A 213 -1.37 -20.95 -10.70
CA ASP A 213 -0.28 -21.82 -11.17
C ASP A 213 -0.05 -23.08 -10.32
N GLY A 214 -0.68 -23.19 -9.15
CA GLY A 214 -0.48 -24.31 -8.20
C GLY A 214 0.87 -24.31 -7.49
N ALA A 215 1.67 -23.24 -7.59
CA ALA A 215 2.95 -23.09 -6.91
C ALA A 215 2.76 -22.72 -5.42
N CYS A 216 3.88 -22.52 -4.70
CA CYS A 216 3.89 -22.09 -3.30
C CYS A 216 3.00 -22.95 -2.38
N VAL A 217 3.16 -24.27 -2.47
CA VAL A 217 2.32 -25.25 -1.75
C VAL A 217 2.67 -25.29 -0.27
N SER A 218 1.66 -25.09 0.58
CA SER A 218 1.75 -25.26 2.03
C SER A 218 2.20 -26.66 2.42
N GLN A 219 3.03 -26.74 3.46
CA GLN A 219 3.48 -28.01 4.04
C GLN A 219 2.64 -28.44 5.25
N LYS A 220 1.56 -27.70 5.58
CA LYS A 220 0.71 -27.98 6.73
C LYS A 220 -0.12 -29.25 6.56
N THR A 221 -0.30 -29.99 7.66
CA THR A 221 -1.35 -31.00 7.76
C THR A 221 -2.74 -30.34 7.82
N ASP A 222 -3.80 -31.10 7.60
CA ASP A 222 -5.17 -30.56 7.65
C ASP A 222 -5.52 -30.04 9.05
N GLU A 223 -5.01 -30.68 10.11
CA GLU A 223 -5.17 -30.20 11.48
C GLU A 223 -4.44 -28.87 11.70
N GLN A 224 -3.21 -28.72 11.19
CA GLN A 224 -2.46 -27.46 11.29
C GLN A 224 -3.15 -26.31 10.56
N LYS A 225 -3.80 -26.58 9.42
CA LYS A 225 -4.62 -25.61 8.68
C LYS A 225 -5.79 -25.12 9.53
N GLU A 226 -6.48 -26.04 10.20
CA GLU A 226 -7.60 -25.70 11.08
C GLU A 226 -7.16 -24.86 12.28
N VAL A 227 -6.12 -25.30 12.99
CA VAL A 227 -5.59 -24.63 14.19
C VAL A 227 -5.08 -23.22 13.85
N SER A 228 -4.31 -23.07 12.78
CA SER A 228 -3.79 -21.76 12.37
C SER A 228 -4.88 -20.76 11.99
N ARG A 229 -5.94 -21.21 11.31
CA ARG A 229 -7.10 -20.36 11.02
C ARG A 229 -7.82 -19.94 12.31
N ALA A 230 -8.07 -20.88 13.22
CA ALA A 230 -8.69 -20.56 14.51
C ALA A 230 -7.84 -19.58 15.33
N ALA A 231 -6.52 -19.76 15.33
CA ALA A 231 -5.59 -18.86 15.98
C ALA A 231 -5.61 -17.46 15.36
N LEU A 232 -5.56 -17.31 14.03
CA LEU A 232 -5.59 -15.98 13.39
C LEU A 232 -6.92 -15.24 13.60
N GLN A 233 -8.03 -15.96 13.82
CA GLN A 233 -9.32 -15.36 14.21
C GLN A 233 -9.34 -14.88 15.67
N ASN A 234 -8.41 -15.36 16.50
CA ASN A 234 -8.26 -14.97 17.90
C ASN A 234 -7.49 -13.63 18.02
N GLN A 235 -8.10 -12.64 18.67
CA GLN A 235 -7.49 -11.31 18.83
C GLN A 235 -6.20 -11.35 19.66
N HIS A 236 -6.18 -12.10 20.75
CA HIS A 236 -5.00 -12.26 21.60
C HIS A 236 -3.85 -12.91 20.82
N PHE A 237 -4.13 -13.88 19.95
CA PHE A 237 -3.08 -14.45 19.09
C PHE A 237 -2.51 -13.43 18.09
N ARG A 238 -3.35 -12.59 17.46
CA ARG A 238 -2.86 -11.54 16.56
C ARG A 238 -2.00 -10.51 17.30
N LEU A 239 -2.37 -10.12 18.52
CA LEU A 239 -1.56 -9.25 19.37
C LEU A 239 -0.23 -9.91 19.76
N ALA A 240 -0.26 -11.19 20.16
CA ALA A 240 0.93 -11.96 20.46
C ALA A 240 1.92 -11.99 19.27
N LEU A 241 1.42 -12.21 18.05
CA LEU A 241 2.23 -12.16 16.85
C LEU A 241 2.82 -10.77 16.62
N ALA A 242 2.01 -9.71 16.68
CA ALA A 242 2.47 -8.33 16.47
C ALA A 242 3.59 -7.93 17.46
N TYR A 243 3.47 -8.31 18.73
CA TYR A 243 4.47 -8.04 19.76
C TYR A 243 5.72 -8.92 19.65
N SER A 244 5.66 -10.06 18.95
CA SER A 244 6.75 -11.04 18.85
C SER A 244 7.83 -10.70 17.82
N ILE A 245 7.54 -9.77 16.91
CA ILE A 245 8.40 -9.47 15.76
C ILE A 245 9.31 -8.30 16.11
N ASP A 246 10.62 -8.54 16.17
CA ASP A 246 11.62 -7.46 16.21
C ASP A 246 11.71 -6.84 14.81
N ARG A 247 10.92 -5.79 14.59
CA ARG A 247 10.80 -5.16 13.27
C ARG A 247 12.07 -4.42 12.90
N ALA A 248 12.82 -3.91 13.87
CA ALA A 248 14.12 -3.30 13.63
C ALA A 248 15.12 -4.33 13.08
N SER A 249 15.19 -5.51 13.68
CA SER A 249 16.03 -6.60 13.14
C SER A 249 15.59 -7.01 11.73
N TYR A 250 14.29 -7.06 11.45
CA TYR A 250 13.77 -7.33 10.10
C TYR A 250 14.17 -6.26 9.08
N ILE A 251 13.98 -4.97 9.40
CA ILE A 251 14.32 -3.84 8.51
C ILE A 251 15.83 -3.69 8.32
N SER A 252 16.65 -4.05 9.31
CA SER A 252 18.11 -4.00 9.19
C SER A 252 18.65 -4.84 8.04
N GLN A 253 17.90 -5.86 7.59
CA GLN A 253 18.30 -6.71 6.47
C GLN A 253 18.27 -5.97 5.12
N SER A 254 17.43 -4.92 4.99
CA SER A 254 17.35 -4.10 3.77
C SER A 254 18.08 -2.77 3.88
N LEU A 255 18.05 -2.12 5.06
CA LEU A 255 18.59 -0.76 5.25
C LEU A 255 19.86 -0.71 6.12
N GLY A 256 20.31 -1.84 6.67
CA GLY A 256 21.42 -1.91 7.61
C GLY A 256 21.07 -1.49 9.05
N GLU A 257 21.99 -1.76 9.97
CA GLU A 257 21.81 -1.47 11.41
C GLU A 257 21.62 0.02 11.72
N ASP A 258 22.28 0.91 10.96
CA ASP A 258 22.28 2.35 11.22
C ASP A 258 20.89 2.98 10.95
N LEU A 259 20.08 2.39 10.07
CA LEU A 259 18.81 2.96 9.59
C LEU A 259 17.59 2.12 10.00
N LYS A 260 17.77 1.08 10.81
CA LYS A 260 16.73 0.08 11.07
C LYS A 260 15.44 0.59 11.72
N TYR A 261 15.49 1.76 12.36
CA TYR A 261 14.32 2.39 12.97
C TYR A 261 13.68 3.45 12.08
N VAL A 262 14.40 3.98 11.09
CA VAL A 262 14.00 5.19 10.34
C VAL A 262 12.63 5.03 9.70
N CYS A 263 12.35 3.86 9.11
CA CYS A 263 11.08 3.57 8.44
C CYS A 263 10.10 2.71 9.26
N LEU A 264 10.37 2.51 10.57
CA LEU A 264 9.42 1.81 11.43
C LEU A 264 8.28 2.71 11.82
N ARG A 265 7.16 2.57 11.11
CA ARG A 265 5.90 3.22 11.44
C ARG A 265 5.09 2.37 12.43
N ASN A 266 4.45 3.04 13.38
CA ASN A 266 3.71 2.41 14.47
C ASN A 266 2.18 2.55 14.36
N SER A 267 1.69 3.22 13.32
CA SER A 267 0.27 3.44 13.06
C SER A 267 -0.09 3.10 11.61
N TYR A 268 -1.36 2.78 11.38
CA TYR A 268 -1.87 2.47 10.04
C TYR A 268 -1.93 3.73 9.15
N VAL A 269 -2.51 4.82 9.64
CA VAL A 269 -2.35 6.16 9.05
C VAL A 269 -1.06 6.78 9.62
N PRO A 270 -0.18 7.42 8.84
CA PRO A 270 0.96 8.14 9.40
C PRO A 270 0.51 9.16 10.44
N GLY A 271 1.11 9.16 11.63
CA GLY A 271 0.62 9.96 12.76
C GLY A 271 0.69 11.46 12.50
N ASP A 272 1.65 11.89 11.69
CA ASP A 272 1.90 13.27 11.27
C ASP A 272 1.22 13.64 9.94
N PHE A 273 0.35 12.77 9.42
CA PHE A 273 -0.29 12.95 8.10
C PHE A 273 -1.15 14.22 8.02
N VAL A 274 -1.94 14.49 9.06
CA VAL A 274 -2.77 15.70 9.20
C VAL A 274 -2.78 16.16 10.66
N SER A 275 -3.12 17.43 10.86
CA SER A 275 -3.36 18.04 12.17
C SER A 275 -4.69 18.77 12.18
N LEU A 276 -5.32 18.86 13.34
CA LEU A 276 -6.58 19.59 13.51
C LEU A 276 -6.42 21.08 13.14
N GLU A 277 -7.35 21.62 12.35
CA GLU A 277 -7.39 23.06 12.05
C GLU A 277 -8.02 23.89 13.18
N GLU A 278 -8.86 23.26 13.98
CA GLU A 278 -9.55 23.84 15.13
C GLU A 278 -9.59 22.86 16.31
N ALA A 279 -9.92 23.35 17.50
CA ALA A 279 -10.05 22.47 18.66
C ALA A 279 -11.28 21.55 18.49
N VAL A 280 -11.09 20.25 18.71
CA VAL A 280 -12.14 19.23 18.56
C VAL A 280 -12.26 18.44 19.86
N THR A 281 -13.48 18.08 20.23
CA THR A 281 -13.75 17.11 21.31
C THR A 281 -14.20 15.80 20.68
N VAL A 282 -13.45 14.73 20.94
CA VAL A 282 -13.80 13.36 20.53
C VAL A 282 -14.18 12.53 21.75
N ASP A 283 -15.05 11.54 21.57
CA ASP A 283 -15.35 10.57 22.61
C ASP A 283 -14.28 9.48 22.60
N ILE A 284 -13.56 9.30 23.71
CA ILE A 284 -12.62 8.21 23.92
C ILE A 284 -13.17 7.31 25.02
N ASN A 285 -13.67 6.14 24.64
CA ASN A 285 -14.27 5.16 25.54
C ASN A 285 -15.34 5.75 26.49
N GLY A 286 -16.22 6.59 25.96
CA GLY A 286 -17.29 7.28 26.71
C GLY A 286 -16.83 8.52 27.47
N THR A 287 -15.58 8.95 27.29
CA THR A 287 -15.00 10.14 27.93
C THR A 287 -14.75 11.23 26.88
N PRO A 288 -15.47 12.37 26.94
CA PRO A 288 -15.18 13.52 26.08
C PRO A 288 -13.77 14.05 26.33
N THR A 289 -12.93 14.02 25.30
CA THR A 289 -11.53 14.43 25.35
C THR A 289 -11.29 15.51 24.31
N SER A 290 -10.79 16.67 24.74
CA SER A 290 -10.53 17.81 23.86
C SER A 290 -9.08 17.84 23.40
N PHE A 291 -8.90 18.07 22.11
CA PHE A 291 -7.63 18.30 21.44
C PHE A 291 -7.64 19.70 20.83
N GLU A 292 -6.52 20.40 20.91
CA GLU A 292 -6.41 21.78 20.42
C GLU A 292 -6.11 21.81 18.92
N ALA A 293 -6.32 22.98 18.30
CA ALA A 293 -5.85 23.20 16.94
C ALA A 293 -4.33 22.95 16.85
N GLY A 294 -3.90 22.23 15.82
CA GLY A 294 -2.52 21.80 15.61
C GLY A 294 -2.16 20.45 16.23
N THR A 295 -3.05 19.80 17.00
CA THR A 295 -2.84 18.41 17.42
C THR A 295 -2.81 17.48 16.20
N PHE A 296 -1.78 16.64 16.13
CA PHE A 296 -1.62 15.66 15.05
C PHE A 296 -2.54 14.45 15.24
N TYR A 297 -2.94 13.82 14.13
CA TYR A 297 -3.75 12.60 14.13
C TYR A 297 -3.18 11.51 15.05
N GLY A 298 -1.86 11.29 15.01
CA GLY A 298 -1.18 10.28 15.82
C GLY A 298 -1.33 10.46 17.32
N GLU A 299 -1.39 11.70 17.81
CA GLU A 299 -1.60 12.00 19.24
C GLU A 299 -3.00 11.57 19.69
N ILE A 300 -4.01 11.79 18.84
CA ILE A 300 -5.40 11.38 19.08
C ILE A 300 -5.51 9.86 19.10
N VAL A 301 -4.87 9.17 18.12
CA VAL A 301 -4.83 7.71 18.08
C VAL A 301 -4.12 7.15 19.32
N GLN A 302 -3.01 7.74 19.74
CA GLN A 302 -2.30 7.32 20.94
C GLN A 302 -3.17 7.44 22.21
N ALA A 303 -3.97 8.49 22.32
CA ALA A 303 -4.91 8.64 23.43
C ALA A 303 -5.95 7.51 23.45
N GLN A 304 -6.50 7.12 22.29
CA GLN A 304 -7.41 5.97 22.18
C GLN A 304 -6.72 4.66 22.55
N VAL A 305 -5.52 4.39 22.00
CA VAL A 305 -4.70 3.20 22.31
C VAL A 305 -4.44 3.08 23.81
N THR A 306 -4.09 4.18 24.47
CA THR A 306 -3.87 4.20 25.92
C THR A 306 -5.16 3.97 26.70
N ALA A 307 -6.28 4.54 26.26
CA ALA A 307 -7.59 4.34 26.89
C ALA A 307 -8.11 2.91 26.75
N ASP A 308 -7.76 2.22 25.65
CA ASP A 308 -8.05 0.80 25.44
C ASP A 308 -7.18 -0.13 26.29
N GLY A 309 -6.16 0.42 26.97
CA GLY A 309 -5.25 -0.32 27.83
C GLY A 309 -4.18 -1.11 27.07
N TYR A 310 -3.99 -0.81 25.78
CA TYR A 310 -2.93 -1.44 25.01
C TYR A 310 -1.55 -0.88 25.38
N PRO A 311 -0.53 -1.74 25.57
CA PRO A 311 0.79 -1.32 26.00
C PRO A 311 1.68 -0.76 24.86
N PHE A 312 1.28 -0.90 23.59
CA PHE A 312 2.06 -0.40 22.46
C PHE A 312 1.96 1.12 22.30
N LYS A 313 3.00 1.70 21.72
CA LYS A 313 3.10 3.13 21.43
C LYS A 313 3.00 3.35 19.91
N VAL A 314 2.15 4.27 19.49
CA VAL A 314 1.96 4.66 18.08
C VAL A 314 2.44 6.07 17.77
N TRP A 315 2.64 6.90 18.80
CA TRP A 315 2.99 8.31 18.63
C TRP A 315 4.15 8.72 19.52
N ASP A 316 5.17 9.36 18.93
CA ASP A 316 6.26 9.97 19.66
C ASP A 316 6.07 11.47 19.86
N GLU A 317 5.70 11.85 21.09
CA GLU A 317 5.45 13.25 21.48
C GLU A 317 6.68 14.16 21.37
N GLU A 318 7.91 13.64 21.46
CA GLU A 318 9.11 14.49 21.36
C GLU A 318 9.41 14.87 19.91
N ASN A 319 9.24 13.91 18.99
CA ASN A 319 9.58 14.08 17.58
C ASN A 319 8.38 14.39 16.69
N HIS A 320 7.17 14.38 17.25
CA HIS A 320 5.89 14.54 16.54
C HIS A 320 5.78 13.58 15.35
N SER A 321 6.03 12.29 15.58
CA SER A 321 6.01 11.28 14.52
C SER A 321 5.49 9.93 15.01
N SER A 322 4.89 9.17 14.09
CA SER A 322 4.61 7.73 14.29
C SER A 322 5.78 6.83 13.92
N ASP A 323 6.87 7.42 13.43
CA ASP A 323 7.98 6.72 12.80
C ASP A 323 9.26 6.83 13.64
N GLY A 324 10.29 6.06 13.31
CA GLY A 324 11.61 6.22 13.94
C GLY A 324 11.81 5.41 15.23
N PHE A 325 10.85 4.57 15.61
CA PHE A 325 10.94 3.70 16.79
C PHE A 325 10.13 2.41 16.62
N ASP A 326 10.43 1.40 17.42
CA ASP A 326 9.61 0.18 17.50
C ASP A 326 8.70 0.25 18.73
N GLY A 327 7.45 0.67 18.52
CA GLY A 327 6.44 0.80 19.56
C GLY A 327 5.64 -0.47 19.86
N TRP A 328 5.83 -1.55 19.08
CA TRP A 328 5.07 -2.78 19.17
C TRP A 328 5.89 -3.94 19.76
N TYR A 329 7.16 -4.11 19.36
CA TYR A 329 7.95 -5.27 19.78
C TYR A 329 8.15 -5.33 21.30
N ASN A 330 7.61 -6.38 21.93
CA ASN A 330 7.78 -6.65 23.35
C ASN A 330 7.48 -8.12 23.65
N VAL A 331 8.51 -8.89 23.99
CA VAL A 331 8.40 -10.34 24.24
C VAL A 331 7.51 -10.67 25.44
N GLU A 332 7.51 -9.85 26.49
CA GLU A 332 6.67 -10.09 27.68
C GLU A 332 5.19 -9.92 27.34
N ASN A 333 4.85 -8.86 26.62
CA ASN A 333 3.48 -8.65 26.12
C ASN A 333 3.08 -9.77 25.14
N ALA A 334 3.99 -10.18 24.25
CA ALA A 334 3.75 -11.26 23.29
C ALA A 334 3.36 -12.57 23.99
N LEU A 335 4.10 -12.94 25.04
CA LEU A 335 3.82 -14.15 25.82
C LEU A 335 2.54 -14.02 26.65
N SER A 336 2.27 -12.84 27.22
CA SER A 336 1.03 -12.60 27.98
C SER A 336 -0.20 -12.74 27.10
N GLU A 337 -0.18 -12.19 25.89
CA GLU A 337 -1.28 -12.33 24.92
C GLU A 337 -1.38 -13.78 24.42
N LEU A 338 -0.25 -14.45 24.20
CA LEU A 338 -0.26 -15.85 23.77
C LEU A 338 -0.88 -16.77 24.83
N GLU A 339 -0.65 -16.54 26.11
CA GLU A 339 -1.26 -17.32 27.19
C GLU A 339 -2.80 -17.23 27.14
N LEU A 340 -3.35 -16.03 26.94
CA LEU A 340 -4.80 -15.83 26.78
C LEU A 340 -5.32 -16.53 25.52
N ALA A 341 -4.60 -16.41 24.40
CA ALA A 341 -4.96 -17.09 23.17
C ALA A 341 -4.98 -18.62 23.31
N ILE A 342 -4.00 -19.20 24.02
CA ILE A 342 -3.92 -20.64 24.28
C ILE A 342 -5.11 -21.11 25.14
N GLU A 343 -5.51 -20.33 26.15
CA GLU A 343 -6.70 -20.65 26.95
C GLU A 343 -7.97 -20.69 26.09
N GLU A 344 -8.18 -19.68 25.25
CA GLU A 344 -9.35 -19.59 24.37
C GLU A 344 -9.36 -20.68 23.28
N LEU A 345 -8.21 -20.95 22.67
CA LEU A 345 -8.05 -22.06 21.71
C LEU A 345 -8.26 -23.43 22.39
N GLY A 346 -7.80 -23.58 23.63
CA GLY A 346 -8.05 -24.76 24.47
C GLY A 346 -9.54 -24.99 24.72
N ALA A 347 -10.31 -23.92 24.97
CA ALA A 347 -11.75 -24.00 25.11
C ALA A 347 -12.47 -24.43 23.81
N MET A 348 -11.85 -24.17 22.65
CA MET A 348 -12.31 -24.66 21.34
C MET A 348 -11.86 -26.10 21.03
N GLY A 349 -11.00 -26.68 21.87
CA GLY A 349 -10.50 -28.05 21.73
C GLY A 349 -9.13 -28.16 21.04
N TYR A 350 -8.44 -27.05 20.80
CA TYR A 350 -7.10 -27.05 20.25
C TYR A 350 -6.04 -27.08 21.37
N GLU A 351 -5.10 -28.01 21.28
CA GLU A 351 -3.95 -28.06 22.18
C GLU A 351 -2.78 -27.30 21.55
N VAL A 352 -2.18 -26.35 22.26
CA VAL A 352 -1.03 -25.58 21.78
C VAL A 352 0.11 -25.70 22.77
N SER A 353 1.28 -26.12 22.28
CA SER A 353 2.52 -26.25 23.05
C SER A 353 3.72 -26.18 22.12
N ALA A 354 4.95 -26.23 22.67
CA ALA A 354 6.15 -26.30 21.84
C ALA A 354 6.22 -27.62 21.03
N GLU A 355 5.63 -28.69 21.55
CA GLU A 355 5.52 -29.98 20.87
C GLU A 355 4.34 -30.04 19.88
N ASN A 356 3.31 -29.22 20.09
CA ASN A 356 2.18 -29.06 19.17
C ASN A 356 1.96 -27.57 18.82
N PRO A 357 2.87 -26.98 18.01
CA PRO A 357 2.86 -25.55 17.76
C PRO A 357 1.78 -25.15 16.76
N ILE A 358 1.36 -23.89 16.83
CA ILE A 358 0.64 -23.23 15.75
C ILE A 358 1.64 -22.97 14.62
N VAL A 359 1.47 -23.62 13.48
CA VAL A 359 2.33 -23.39 12.31
C VAL A 359 1.69 -22.33 11.42
N LEU A 360 2.44 -21.32 11.00
CA LEU A 360 2.02 -20.27 10.05
C LEU A 360 2.90 -20.37 8.80
N ASP A 361 2.30 -20.31 7.60
CA ASP A 361 3.04 -20.21 6.35
C ASP A 361 3.33 -18.75 6.02
N TYR A 362 4.57 -18.49 5.60
CA TYR A 362 5.04 -17.22 5.07
C TYR A 362 5.70 -17.43 3.71
N PRO A 363 5.00 -17.16 2.60
CA PRO A 363 5.59 -17.13 1.27
C PRO A 363 6.57 -15.97 1.12
N TYR A 364 7.77 -16.24 0.61
CA TYR A 364 8.83 -15.24 0.46
C TYR A 364 9.58 -15.39 -0.86
N SER A 365 10.15 -14.29 -1.34
CA SER A 365 10.93 -14.23 -2.58
C SER A 365 12.29 -14.92 -2.41
N ALA A 366 12.36 -16.24 -2.60
CA ALA A 366 13.58 -17.03 -2.45
C ALA A 366 14.68 -16.66 -3.47
N TYR A 367 14.29 -16.03 -4.59
CA TYR A 367 15.19 -15.47 -5.60
C TYR A 367 15.80 -14.11 -5.21
N ASN A 368 15.45 -13.55 -4.04
CA ASN A 368 15.99 -12.29 -3.54
C ASN A 368 16.69 -12.52 -2.18
N GLU A 369 17.98 -12.17 -2.12
CA GLU A 369 18.82 -12.40 -0.92
C GLU A 369 18.31 -11.62 0.30
N THR A 370 17.95 -10.35 0.12
CA THR A 370 17.38 -9.51 1.19
C THR A 370 16.08 -10.11 1.74
N ALA A 371 15.16 -10.52 0.86
CA ALA A 371 13.90 -11.14 1.26
C ALA A 371 14.12 -12.49 1.97
N THR A 372 15.12 -13.27 1.54
CA THR A 372 15.51 -14.52 2.21
C THR A 372 16.03 -14.27 3.62
N ASN A 373 16.91 -13.29 3.79
CA ASN A 373 17.44 -12.91 5.10
C ASN A 373 16.31 -12.40 6.03
N GLN A 374 15.42 -11.57 5.50
CA GLN A 374 14.21 -11.10 6.18
C GLN A 374 13.31 -12.25 6.65
N ALA A 375 13.05 -13.24 5.79
CA ALA A 375 12.24 -14.41 6.12
C ALA A 375 12.85 -15.23 7.29
N VAL A 376 14.17 -15.43 7.28
CA VAL A 376 14.89 -16.14 8.34
C VAL A 376 14.86 -15.35 9.66
N VAL A 377 15.06 -14.03 9.62
CA VAL A 377 14.93 -13.16 10.80
C VAL A 377 13.51 -13.21 11.36
N LEU A 378 12.48 -13.04 10.52
CA LEU A 378 11.09 -13.10 10.94
C LEU A 378 10.73 -14.42 11.62
N LYS A 379 11.12 -15.55 11.02
CA LYS A 379 10.98 -16.89 11.62
C LYS A 379 11.64 -16.96 12.99
N THR A 380 12.88 -16.48 13.09
CA THR A 380 13.66 -16.52 14.32
C THR A 380 13.02 -15.68 15.42
N CYS A 381 12.58 -14.46 15.10
CA CYS A 381 11.92 -13.56 16.05
C CYS A 381 10.65 -14.18 16.63
N ILE A 382 9.75 -14.67 15.77
CA ILE A 382 8.48 -15.26 16.19
C ILE A 382 8.71 -16.51 17.04
N GLU A 383 9.52 -17.46 16.55
CA GLU A 383 9.74 -18.73 17.23
C GLU A 383 10.42 -18.57 18.59
N GLN A 384 11.38 -17.65 18.71
CA GLN A 384 12.05 -17.41 19.99
C GLN A 384 11.16 -16.64 20.95
N SER A 385 10.51 -15.56 20.49
CA SER A 385 9.68 -14.71 21.35
C SER A 385 8.44 -15.44 21.87
N LEU A 386 7.91 -16.39 21.10
CA LEU A 386 6.73 -17.18 21.47
C LEU A 386 7.09 -18.59 21.99
N GLY A 387 8.34 -18.81 22.40
CA GLY A 387 8.78 -20.02 23.09
C GLY A 387 8.60 -21.31 22.28
N GLY A 388 8.63 -21.22 20.94
CA GLY A 388 8.42 -22.35 20.03
C GLY A 388 6.98 -22.82 19.91
N MET A 389 6.03 -22.21 20.62
CA MET A 389 4.59 -22.53 20.52
C MET A 389 3.95 -22.03 19.22
N VAL A 390 4.62 -21.10 18.55
CA VAL A 390 4.30 -20.67 17.19
C VAL A 390 5.53 -20.88 16.31
N GLN A 391 5.33 -21.47 15.14
CA GLN A 391 6.39 -21.75 14.17
C GLN A 391 6.08 -21.18 12.81
N LEU A 392 7.11 -20.67 12.14
CA LEU A 392 6.99 -20.12 10.78
C LEU A 392 7.52 -21.12 9.75
N SER A 393 6.63 -21.58 8.88
CA SER A 393 6.90 -22.38 7.69
C SER A 393 7.21 -21.44 6.52
N LEU A 394 8.47 -21.40 6.10
CA LEU A 394 8.89 -20.55 4.99
C LEU A 394 8.55 -21.25 3.67
N ILE A 395 7.72 -20.61 2.84
CA ILE A 395 7.30 -21.14 1.54
C ILE A 395 8.06 -20.40 0.44
N GLU A 396 8.92 -21.12 -0.28
CA GLU A 396 9.75 -20.51 -1.32
C GLU A 396 8.92 -20.13 -2.55
N CYS A 397 8.89 -18.85 -2.90
CA CYS A 397 8.52 -18.37 -4.22
C CYS A 397 9.78 -18.32 -5.10
N GLN A 398 9.84 -19.11 -6.16
CA GLN A 398 11.04 -19.26 -7.00
C GLN A 398 11.27 -18.08 -7.94
N ASP A 399 10.22 -17.33 -8.26
CA ASP A 399 10.30 -16.13 -9.09
C ASP A 399 9.23 -15.09 -8.70
N ALA A 400 9.29 -13.92 -9.34
CA ALA A 400 8.38 -12.82 -9.08
C ALA A 400 6.93 -13.15 -9.44
N THR A 401 6.68 -14.02 -10.42
CA THR A 401 5.33 -14.41 -10.81
C THR A 401 4.71 -15.28 -9.72
N GLU A 402 5.43 -16.29 -9.23
CA GLU A 402 4.97 -17.13 -8.12
C GLU A 402 4.70 -16.30 -6.86
N ASN A 403 5.56 -15.31 -6.56
CA ASN A 403 5.36 -14.43 -5.41
C ASN A 403 4.12 -13.55 -5.58
N LEU A 404 3.97 -12.86 -6.72
CA LEU A 404 2.80 -12.02 -6.98
C LEU A 404 1.50 -12.84 -7.04
N ASN A 405 1.54 -14.10 -7.49
CA ASN A 405 0.37 -14.98 -7.49
C ASN A 405 -0.09 -15.39 -6.08
N ALA A 406 0.78 -15.30 -5.07
CA ALA A 406 0.39 -15.59 -3.69
C ALA A 406 -0.43 -14.46 -3.04
N TRP A 407 -0.33 -13.22 -3.55
CA TRP A 407 -0.93 -12.05 -2.88
C TRP A 407 -1.33 -10.85 -3.74
N PHE A 408 -0.74 -10.63 -4.91
CA PHE A 408 -1.04 -9.46 -5.74
C PHE A 408 -2.06 -9.78 -6.83
N ASN A 409 -1.89 -10.91 -7.53
CA ASN A 409 -2.73 -11.32 -8.65
C ASN A 409 -4.01 -12.07 -8.23
N THR A 410 -4.43 -11.90 -6.96
CA THR A 410 -5.62 -12.53 -6.38
C THR A 410 -6.87 -11.70 -6.63
N ASN A 411 -7.98 -12.33 -6.99
CA ASN A 411 -9.23 -11.61 -7.31
C ASN A 411 -10.15 -11.41 -6.09
N SER A 412 -9.95 -12.18 -5.02
CA SER A 412 -10.76 -12.11 -3.82
C SER A 412 -9.95 -12.49 -2.58
N GLY A 413 -10.49 -12.17 -1.40
CA GLY A 413 -9.87 -12.56 -0.13
C GLY A 413 -9.66 -14.08 0.02
N ALA A 414 -10.44 -14.89 -0.71
CA ALA A 414 -10.33 -16.34 -0.68
C ALA A 414 -9.10 -16.89 -1.40
N GLU A 415 -8.45 -16.11 -2.27
CA GLU A 415 -7.34 -16.55 -3.13
C GLU A 415 -5.95 -16.26 -2.54
N TYR A 416 -5.87 -15.51 -1.44
CA TYR A 416 -4.61 -15.24 -0.76
C TYR A 416 -3.99 -16.51 -0.17
N ASN A 417 -2.75 -16.81 -0.58
CA ASN A 417 -2.05 -18.04 -0.23
C ASN A 417 -0.98 -17.82 0.85
N TYR A 418 -1.37 -17.29 2.00
CA TYR A 418 -0.50 -17.12 3.17
C TYR A 418 -1.32 -17.07 4.46
N ASP A 419 -0.67 -17.36 5.60
CA ASP A 419 -1.17 -17.00 6.92
C ASP A 419 -0.63 -15.65 7.36
N LEU A 420 0.67 -15.45 7.10
CA LEU A 420 1.43 -14.23 7.31
C LEU A 420 2.02 -13.82 5.96
N GLY A 421 1.83 -12.60 5.49
CA GLY A 421 2.43 -12.19 4.22
C GLY A 421 1.82 -10.94 3.61
N GLY A 422 1.64 -10.98 2.28
CA GLY A 422 0.96 -9.92 1.53
C GLY A 422 1.76 -8.62 1.38
N LEU A 423 3.10 -8.69 1.36
CA LEU A 423 4.03 -7.54 1.30
C LEU A 423 3.59 -6.50 0.25
N GLY A 424 2.78 -5.54 0.68
CA GLY A 424 2.07 -4.63 -0.21
C GLY A 424 1.82 -3.32 0.50
N GLY A 425 2.02 -2.23 -0.25
CA GLY A 425 1.86 -0.88 0.24
C GLY A 425 0.40 -0.42 0.26
N ILE A 426 0.08 0.54 1.12
CA ILE A 426 -1.07 1.44 1.00
C ILE A 426 -0.52 2.85 1.03
N GLY A 427 -0.92 3.69 0.09
CA GLY A 427 -0.55 5.10 0.02
C GLY A 427 -1.75 6.00 0.30
N ALA A 428 -1.48 7.31 0.36
CA ALA A 428 -2.51 8.31 0.38
C ALA A 428 -2.82 8.80 -1.05
N ASP A 429 -4.09 8.76 -1.42
CA ASP A 429 -4.61 9.33 -2.66
C ASP A 429 -5.13 10.76 -2.45
N PHE A 430 -5.53 11.10 -1.22
CA PHE A 430 -6.00 12.43 -0.82
C PHE A 430 -5.61 12.75 0.63
N GLY A 431 -5.71 14.02 1.01
CA GLY A 431 -5.19 14.59 2.26
C GLY A 431 -6.12 14.43 3.47
N ASP A 432 -6.67 13.23 3.68
CA ASP A 432 -7.47 12.89 4.86
C ASP A 432 -7.19 11.45 5.31
N PRO A 433 -7.11 11.14 6.62
CA PRO A 433 -6.92 9.77 7.12
C PRO A 433 -7.84 8.71 6.50
N GLU A 434 -9.04 9.11 6.05
CA GLU A 434 -9.99 8.27 5.33
C GLU A 434 -9.35 7.56 4.11
N THR A 435 -8.37 8.17 3.43
CA THR A 435 -7.64 7.55 2.31
C THR A 435 -6.99 6.20 2.66
N TYR A 436 -6.68 5.96 3.93
CA TYR A 436 -6.21 4.66 4.41
C TYR A 436 -7.34 3.83 5.00
N LEU A 437 -8.20 4.48 5.81
CA LEU A 437 -9.25 3.83 6.60
C LEU A 437 -10.34 3.20 5.73
N ASP A 438 -10.57 3.73 4.53
CA ASP A 438 -11.48 3.13 3.54
C ASP A 438 -11.02 1.74 3.10
N GLY A 439 -9.71 1.48 3.15
CA GLY A 439 -9.18 0.13 2.96
C GLY A 439 -9.72 -0.87 3.99
N LEU A 440 -10.17 -0.41 5.15
CA LEU A 440 -10.65 -1.20 6.28
C LEU A 440 -12.18 -1.27 6.40
N LEU A 441 -12.93 -0.76 5.42
CA LEU A 441 -14.40 -0.85 5.42
C LEU A 441 -14.87 -2.30 5.57
N PRO A 442 -15.97 -2.54 6.33
CA PRO A 442 -16.44 -3.89 6.64
C PRO A 442 -16.97 -4.64 5.41
N TYR A 443 -17.35 -5.91 5.60
CA TYR A 443 -18.10 -6.73 4.62
C TYR A 443 -17.43 -6.97 3.25
N GLY A 444 -16.11 -6.82 3.15
CA GLY A 444 -15.37 -6.99 1.89
C GLY A 444 -15.24 -5.72 1.05
N ASP A 445 -15.80 -4.59 1.52
CA ASP A 445 -15.87 -3.33 0.79
C ASP A 445 -14.49 -2.66 0.71
N GLY A 446 -13.70 -2.75 1.79
CA GLY A 446 -12.34 -2.22 1.81
C GLY A 446 -11.33 -3.10 1.06
N PHE A 447 -10.42 -2.48 0.31
CA PHE A 447 -9.37 -3.24 -0.41
C PHE A 447 -8.40 -3.97 0.54
N ALA A 448 -8.07 -3.37 1.70
CA ALA A 448 -7.11 -3.94 2.64
C ALA A 448 -7.66 -5.14 3.40
N ILE A 449 -8.96 -5.18 3.72
CA ILE A 449 -9.56 -6.34 4.41
C ILE A 449 -9.53 -7.60 3.56
N ARG A 450 -9.54 -7.48 2.23
CA ARG A 450 -9.39 -8.62 1.32
C ARG A 450 -8.05 -9.30 1.53
N LYS A 451 -6.97 -8.54 1.75
CA LYS A 451 -5.64 -9.08 2.09
C LYS A 451 -5.63 -9.83 3.42
N MET A 452 -6.56 -9.52 4.33
CA MET A 452 -6.76 -10.27 5.56
C MET A 452 -7.62 -11.53 5.35
N GLY A 453 -7.98 -11.88 4.12
CA GLY A 453 -8.91 -12.95 3.81
C GLY A 453 -10.35 -12.65 4.24
N ILE A 454 -10.74 -11.38 4.32
CA ILE A 454 -12.10 -10.98 4.67
C ILE A 454 -12.76 -10.40 3.41
N TRP A 455 -13.92 -10.94 3.03
CA TRP A 455 -14.64 -10.57 1.81
C TRP A 455 -16.14 -10.76 1.93
#